data_AF-A0AAU8CFS5-F1
#
_entry.id   AF-A0AAU8CFS5-F1
#
_cell.length_a   1.000
_cell.length_b   1.000
_cell.length_c   1.000
_cell.angle_alpha   90.00
_cell.angle_beta   90.00
_cell.angle_gamma   90.00
#
_symmetry.space_group_name_H-M   'P 1'
#
loop_
_entity.id
_entity.type
_entity.pdbx_description
1 polymer ?
#
loop_
_entity_poly.entity_id
_entity_poly.type
_entity_poly.pdbx_seq_one_letter_code
_entity_poly.pdbx_strand_id
1 'polypeptide(L)'
;MGRFDSYSGLVTAYPYAFRQSDSLLFRSYVVVSTVVAAVVVALAVGGLLVLIGNTTGGGGGSLTLSRTFYVVVGLFVFVPIVAPVLFVANRHRREREVADGYDAALAVAGYVFVLSVYVALVASMPPEFGSEGNVVTRPEPSGIFAPVVELLYAVPSVAAPLFVLAGALVVYGVHRRYASKHGNGEPA
;
A
#
# COMPACT_ATOMS: atom_id res chain seq x y z
N MET A 1 -33.59 1.23 12.38
CA MET A 1 -32.35 2.03 12.38
C MET A 1 -31.48 1.59 11.21
N GLY A 2 -31.16 2.48 10.27
CA GLY A 2 -30.62 2.07 8.97
C GLY A 2 -29.55 3.02 8.43
N ARG A 3 -28.56 2.40 7.77
CA ARG A 3 -27.59 2.91 6.78
C ARG A 3 -26.39 3.76 7.19
N PHE A 4 -26.35 4.40 8.37
CA PHE A 4 -25.17 5.20 8.75
C PHE A 4 -24.12 4.47 9.59
N ASP A 5 -24.47 3.33 10.22
CA ASP A 5 -23.50 2.55 11.03
C ASP A 5 -22.42 1.85 10.20
N SER A 6 -22.65 1.66 8.91
CA SER A 6 -21.65 1.07 7.99
C SER A 6 -20.56 2.04 7.54
N TYR A 7 -20.71 3.36 7.74
CA TYR A 7 -19.69 4.35 7.37
C TYR A 7 -18.55 4.45 8.40
N SER A 8 -18.66 3.73 9.51
CA SER A 8 -17.61 3.61 10.53
C SER A 8 -16.47 2.67 10.13
N GLY A 9 -16.59 1.96 9.00
CA GLY A 9 -15.79 0.76 8.69
C GLY A 9 -14.27 0.95 8.71
N LEU A 10 -13.73 2.04 8.15
CA LEU A 10 -12.28 2.28 8.12
C LEU A 10 -11.81 3.09 9.33
N VAL A 11 -12.52 4.19 9.64
CA VAL A 11 -12.15 5.14 10.70
C VAL A 11 -12.23 4.50 12.09
N THR A 12 -13.15 3.55 12.31
CA THR A 12 -13.23 2.82 13.59
C THR A 12 -12.43 1.52 13.58
N ALA A 13 -12.09 0.94 12.41
CA ALA A 13 -11.30 -0.28 12.36
C ALA A 13 -9.88 -0.10 12.89
N TYR A 14 -9.23 1.03 12.61
CA TYR A 14 -7.88 1.32 13.11
C TYR A 14 -7.80 1.35 14.64
N PRO A 15 -8.57 2.18 15.37
CA PRO A 15 -8.51 2.20 16.83
C PRO A 15 -9.01 0.88 17.44
N TYR A 16 -9.99 0.22 16.81
CA TYR A 16 -10.47 -1.08 17.26
C TYR A 16 -9.41 -2.18 17.13
N ALA A 17 -8.75 -2.30 15.97
CA ALA A 17 -7.72 -3.30 15.73
C ALA A 17 -6.49 -3.10 16.63
N PHE A 18 -6.12 -1.84 16.88
CA PHE A 18 -5.02 -1.51 17.81
C PHE A 18 -5.32 -1.98 19.24
N ARG A 19 -6.56 -1.78 19.72
CA ARG A 19 -6.97 -2.16 21.08
C ARG A 19 -7.11 -3.66 21.26
N GLN A 20 -7.61 -4.36 20.24
CA GLN A 20 -7.99 -5.76 20.35
C GLN A 20 -6.82 -6.73 20.07
N SER A 21 -5.80 -6.31 19.33
CA SER A 21 -4.66 -7.17 19.04
C SER A 21 -3.64 -7.15 20.18
N ASP A 22 -3.15 -8.32 20.59
CA ASP A 22 -2.08 -8.45 21.59
C ASP A 22 -0.66 -8.38 20.99
N SER A 23 -0.54 -8.37 19.65
CA SER A 23 0.76 -8.33 18.98
C SER A 23 1.33 -6.91 18.89
N LEU A 24 2.50 -6.68 19.51
CA LEU A 24 3.23 -5.42 19.40
C LEU A 24 3.61 -5.08 17.94
N LEU A 25 3.97 -6.08 17.14
CA LEU A 25 4.28 -5.89 15.71
C LEU A 25 3.06 -5.43 14.91
N PHE A 26 1.89 -5.97 15.22
CA PHE A 26 0.66 -5.50 14.57
C PHE A 26 0.28 -4.10 15.03
N ARG A 27 0.41 -3.79 16.33
CA ARG A 27 0.17 -2.44 16.85
C ARG A 27 1.10 -1.41 16.22
N SER A 28 2.39 -1.70 16.07
CA SER A 28 3.33 -0.82 15.37
C SER A 28 2.93 -0.64 13.90
N TYR A 29 2.49 -1.72 13.24
CA TYR A 29 2.04 -1.66 11.86
C TYR A 29 0.80 -0.79 11.68
N VAL A 30 -0.18 -0.85 12.60
CA VAL A 30 -1.36 0.03 12.56
C VAL A 30 -0.95 1.50 12.59
N VAL A 31 0.00 1.88 13.43
CA VAL A 31 0.50 3.27 13.51
C VAL A 31 1.21 3.66 12.21
N VAL A 32 2.16 2.83 11.75
CA VAL A 32 2.93 3.11 10.51
C VAL A 32 2.01 3.17 9.29
N SER A 33 1.12 2.19 9.13
CA SER A 33 0.17 2.15 8.00
C SER A 33 -0.78 3.34 8.01
N THR A 34 -1.16 3.89 9.17
CA THR A 34 -1.96 5.12 9.25
C THR A 34 -1.21 6.29 8.64
N VAL A 35 0.06 6.48 9.02
CA VAL A 35 0.92 7.56 8.51
C VAL A 35 1.15 7.38 7.00
N VAL A 36 1.53 6.18 6.57
CA VAL A 36 1.81 5.88 5.16
C VAL A 36 0.55 6.05 4.31
N ALA A 37 -0.61 5.56 4.76
CA ALA A 37 -1.88 5.73 4.07
C ALA A 37 -2.27 7.22 3.95
N ALA A 38 -2.06 8.01 5.01
CA ALA A 38 -2.30 9.46 4.97
C ALA A 38 -1.39 10.16 3.94
N VAL A 39 -0.11 9.79 3.87
CA VAL A 39 0.82 10.31 2.85
C VAL A 39 0.36 9.91 1.44
N VAL A 40 0.00 8.65 1.22
CA VAL A 40 -0.50 8.18 -0.08
C VAL A 40 -1.76 8.95 -0.50
N VAL A 41 -2.71 9.14 0.42
CA VAL A 41 -3.91 9.93 0.15
C VAL A 41 -3.56 11.39 -0.15
N ALA A 42 -2.66 12.01 0.60
CA ALA A 42 -2.23 13.39 0.37
C ALA A 42 -1.56 13.55 -1.00
N LEU A 43 -0.68 12.63 -1.39
CA LEU A 43 -0.05 12.61 -2.72
C LEU A 43 -1.08 12.38 -3.84
N ALA A 44 -2.03 11.48 -3.62
CA ALA A 44 -3.09 11.22 -4.59
C ALA A 44 -3.97 12.47 -4.78
N VAL A 45 -4.41 13.11 -3.69
CA VAL A 45 -5.19 14.35 -3.77
C VAL A 45 -4.38 15.48 -4.41
N GLY A 46 -3.12 15.67 -3.98
CA GLY A 46 -2.23 16.69 -4.54
C GLY A 46 -2.01 16.52 -6.05
N GLY A 47 -1.70 15.30 -6.51
CA GLY A 47 -1.54 15.02 -7.93
C GLY A 47 -2.84 15.20 -8.72
N LEU A 48 -3.99 14.85 -8.15
CA LEU A 48 -5.30 15.13 -8.75
C LEU A 48 -5.56 16.65 -8.88
N LEU A 49 -5.23 17.43 -7.85
CA LEU A 49 -5.34 18.89 -7.89
C LEU A 49 -4.42 19.50 -8.96
N VAL A 50 -3.18 19.02 -9.10
CA VAL A 50 -2.26 19.43 -10.18
C VAL A 50 -2.85 19.08 -11.55
N LEU A 51 -3.41 17.89 -11.70
CA LEU A 51 -4.04 17.45 -12.95
C LEU A 51 -5.31 18.26 -13.30
N ILE A 52 -5.99 18.83 -12.30
CA ILE A 52 -7.08 19.80 -12.49
C ILE A 52 -6.54 21.19 -12.80
N GLY A 53 -5.47 21.62 -12.14
CA GLY A 53 -4.80 22.89 -12.40
C GLY A 53 -4.28 22.99 -13.83
N ASN A 54 -3.70 21.90 -14.34
CA ASN A 54 -3.14 21.83 -15.69
C ASN A 54 -4.19 21.78 -16.81
N THR A 55 -5.49 21.60 -16.49
CA THR A 55 -6.56 21.59 -17.50
C THR A 55 -7.09 22.94 -17.92
N THR A 56 -6.69 24.04 -17.28
CA THR A 56 -7.15 25.37 -17.67
C THR A 56 -6.56 25.88 -19.00
N GLY A 57 -5.67 25.10 -19.67
CA GLY A 57 -4.99 25.51 -20.91
C GLY A 57 -5.05 24.58 -22.13
N GLY A 58 -5.74 23.42 -22.13
CA GLY A 58 -5.69 22.48 -23.26
C GLY A 58 -6.90 21.54 -23.41
N GLY A 59 -7.37 21.35 -24.65
CA GLY A 59 -8.67 20.75 -25.00
C GLY A 59 -8.93 19.28 -24.61
N GLY A 60 -9.97 19.08 -23.79
CA GLY A 60 -11.18 18.29 -24.09
C GLY A 60 -11.18 16.75 -24.18
N GLY A 61 -10.14 16.07 -24.67
CA GLY A 61 -10.31 14.68 -25.17
C GLY A 61 -9.69 13.54 -24.35
N SER A 62 -8.42 13.66 -23.96
CA SER A 62 -7.62 12.57 -23.34
C SER A 62 -7.57 12.59 -21.80
N LEU A 63 -8.18 13.60 -21.20
CA LEU A 63 -8.01 13.97 -19.79
C LEU A 63 -8.76 13.07 -18.81
N THR A 64 -9.88 12.47 -19.22
CA THR A 64 -10.70 11.64 -18.35
C THR A 64 -10.05 10.27 -18.10
N LEU A 65 -9.43 9.67 -19.12
CA LEU A 65 -8.72 8.38 -19.00
C LEU A 65 -7.52 8.50 -18.05
N SER A 66 -6.71 9.55 -18.23
CA SER A 66 -5.53 9.80 -17.38
C SER A 66 -5.92 10.07 -15.92
N ARG A 67 -7.01 10.82 -15.67
CA ARG A 67 -7.53 11.09 -14.32
C ARG A 67 -8.01 9.83 -13.60
N THR A 68 -8.83 9.02 -14.26
CA THR A 68 -9.34 7.79 -13.65
C THR A 68 -8.21 6.80 -13.40
N PHE A 69 -7.24 6.69 -14.31
CA PHE A 69 -6.06 5.85 -14.10
C PHE A 69 -5.26 6.25 -12.85
N TYR A 70 -5.03 7.54 -12.66
CA TYR A 70 -4.33 8.05 -11.47
C TYR A 70 -5.02 7.65 -10.16
N VAL A 71 -6.36 7.78 -10.10
CA VAL A 71 -7.15 7.35 -8.94
C VAL A 71 -7.07 5.84 -8.72
N VAL A 72 -7.13 5.06 -9.79
CA VAL A 72 -7.01 3.59 -9.73
C VAL A 72 -5.65 3.19 -9.18
N VAL A 73 -4.56 3.84 -9.62
CA VAL A 73 -3.20 3.58 -9.11
C VAL A 73 -3.09 3.93 -7.62
N GLY A 74 -3.62 5.10 -7.22
CA GLY A 74 -3.66 5.50 -5.82
C GLY A 74 -4.42 4.47 -4.95
N LEU A 75 -5.57 3.99 -5.43
CA LEU A 75 -6.37 2.97 -4.76
C LEU A 75 -5.65 1.61 -4.71
N PHE A 76 -4.98 1.23 -5.79
CA PHE A 76 -4.22 -0.01 -5.89
C PHE A 76 -3.09 -0.07 -4.86
N VAL A 77 -2.46 1.07 -4.55
CA VAL A 77 -1.47 1.17 -3.47
C VAL A 77 -2.14 1.24 -2.09
N PHE A 78 -3.22 2.00 -1.96
CA PHE A 78 -3.90 2.22 -0.69
C PHE A 78 -4.52 0.94 -0.11
N VAL A 79 -5.19 0.14 -0.94
CA VAL A 79 -5.95 -1.04 -0.48
C VAL A 79 -5.06 -2.05 0.25
N PRO A 80 -3.90 -2.49 -0.28
CA PRO A 80 -3.03 -3.44 0.41
C PRO A 80 -2.35 -2.88 1.67
N ILE A 81 -2.22 -1.55 1.82
CA ILE A 81 -1.73 -0.91 3.06
C ILE A 81 -2.77 -1.08 4.18
N VAL A 82 -4.04 -0.89 3.84
CA VAL A 82 -5.12 -0.90 4.84
C VAL A 82 -5.65 -2.31 5.08
N ALA A 83 -5.52 -3.21 4.09
CA ALA A 83 -6.07 -4.56 4.13
C ALA A 83 -5.67 -5.38 5.36
N PRO A 84 -4.40 -5.43 5.81
CA PRO A 84 -4.03 -6.18 7.02
C PRO A 84 -4.79 -5.70 8.26
N VAL A 85 -4.98 -4.38 8.39
CA VAL A 85 -5.73 -3.79 9.52
C VAL A 85 -7.20 -4.21 9.47
N LEU A 86 -7.82 -4.14 8.29
CA LEU A 86 -9.21 -4.55 8.10
C LEU A 86 -9.42 -6.04 8.31
N PHE A 87 -8.50 -6.89 7.85
CA PHE A 87 -8.57 -8.33 8.06
C PHE A 87 -8.49 -8.69 9.54
N VAL A 88 -7.59 -8.04 10.30
CA VAL A 88 -7.49 -8.24 11.74
C VAL A 88 -8.72 -7.68 12.47
N ALA A 89 -9.21 -6.50 12.11
CA ALA A 89 -10.44 -5.95 12.69
C ALA A 89 -11.64 -6.88 12.43
N ASN A 90 -11.78 -7.37 11.19
CA ASN A 90 -12.90 -8.21 10.79
C ASN A 90 -12.85 -9.60 11.44
N ARG A 91 -11.67 -10.19 11.70
CA ARG A 91 -11.60 -11.46 12.43
C ARG A 91 -12.10 -11.33 13.87
N HIS A 92 -11.71 -10.26 14.56
CA HIS A 92 -12.11 -10.05 15.96
C HIS A 92 -13.58 -9.69 16.07
N ARG A 93 -14.12 -8.88 15.15
CA ARG A 93 -15.56 -8.57 15.11
C ARG A 93 -16.46 -9.77 14.83
N ARG A 94 -15.93 -10.81 14.19
CA ARG A 94 -16.66 -12.01 13.81
C ARG A 94 -16.22 -13.25 14.58
N GLU A 95 -15.39 -13.08 15.62
CA GLU A 95 -14.85 -14.15 16.47
C GLU A 95 -14.30 -15.33 15.66
N ARG A 96 -13.62 -15.04 14.54
CA ARG A 96 -13.10 -16.09 13.65
C ARG A 96 -11.84 -16.70 14.22
N GLU A 97 -11.87 -18.01 14.40
CA GLU A 97 -10.69 -18.81 14.69
C GLU A 97 -9.72 -18.76 13.50
N VAL A 98 -8.46 -18.46 13.78
CA VAL A 98 -7.37 -18.38 12.82
C VAL A 98 -6.10 -18.92 13.48
N ALA A 99 -5.08 -19.23 12.68
CA ALA A 99 -3.82 -19.73 13.22
C ALA A 99 -3.11 -18.74 14.15
N ASP A 100 -2.35 -19.31 15.09
CA ASP A 100 -1.46 -18.56 15.95
C ASP A 100 -0.51 -17.67 15.15
N GLY A 101 -0.29 -16.46 15.66
CA GLY A 101 0.56 -15.46 15.00
C GLY A 101 -0.04 -14.82 13.75
N TYR A 102 -1.33 -15.03 13.44
CA TYR A 102 -2.02 -14.38 12.30
C TYR A 102 -1.81 -12.86 12.26
N ASP A 103 -1.96 -12.17 13.38
CA ASP A 103 -1.77 -10.71 13.46
C ASP A 103 -0.33 -10.28 13.14
N ALA A 104 0.65 -10.99 13.69
CA ALA A 104 2.05 -10.72 13.42
C ALA A 104 2.41 -11.01 11.95
N ALA A 105 1.92 -12.11 11.39
CA ALA A 105 2.14 -12.46 9.99
C ALA A 105 1.56 -11.42 9.04
N LEU A 106 0.34 -10.94 9.31
CA LEU A 106 -0.28 -9.86 8.54
C LEU A 106 0.47 -8.54 8.68
N ALA A 107 0.98 -8.22 9.87
CA ALA A 107 1.81 -7.04 10.08
C ALA A 107 3.09 -7.09 9.24
N VAL A 108 3.80 -8.22 9.27
CA VAL A 108 5.00 -8.45 8.44
C VAL A 108 4.67 -8.33 6.96
N ALA A 109 3.58 -8.96 6.50
CA ALA A 109 3.15 -8.86 5.11
C ALA A 109 2.83 -7.41 4.71
N GLY A 110 2.21 -6.65 5.62
CA GLY A 110 1.94 -5.24 5.44
C GLY A 110 3.22 -4.39 5.33
N TYR A 111 4.24 -4.65 6.15
CA TYR A 111 5.54 -3.99 6.02
C TYR A 111 6.26 -4.37 4.72
N VAL A 112 6.17 -5.63 4.31
CA VAL A 112 6.68 -6.09 3.01
C VAL A 112 5.98 -5.37 1.85
N PHE A 113 4.67 -5.11 1.95
CA PHE A 113 3.97 -4.30 0.97
C PHE A 113 4.53 -2.87 0.90
N VAL A 114 4.69 -2.19 2.03
CA VAL A 114 5.26 -0.84 2.06
C VAL A 114 6.68 -0.82 1.47
N LEU A 115 7.51 -1.81 1.80
CA LEU A 115 8.83 -1.97 1.19
C LEU A 115 8.75 -2.18 -0.32
N SER A 116 7.80 -2.99 -0.80
CA SER A 116 7.61 -3.22 -2.23
C SER A 116 7.23 -1.95 -3.01
N VAL A 117 6.45 -1.06 -2.39
CA VAL A 117 6.12 0.26 -2.94
C VAL A 117 7.39 1.12 -3.02
N TYR A 118 8.19 1.15 -1.96
CA TYR A 118 9.46 1.87 -1.96
C TYR A 118 10.41 1.36 -3.05
N VAL A 119 10.56 0.04 -3.18
CA VAL A 119 11.38 -0.60 -4.21
C VAL A 119 10.87 -0.25 -5.62
N ALA A 120 9.55 -0.29 -5.84
CA ALA A 120 8.95 0.10 -7.10
C ALA A 120 9.26 1.58 -7.45
N LEU A 121 9.18 2.48 -6.47
CA LEU A 121 9.50 3.89 -6.67
C LEU A 121 10.97 4.08 -7.10
N VAL A 122 11.90 3.42 -6.42
CA VAL A 122 13.34 3.47 -6.76
C VAL A 122 13.58 2.90 -8.16
N ALA A 123 13.01 1.74 -8.47
CA ALA A 123 13.15 1.10 -9.78
C ALA A 123 12.50 1.90 -10.93
N SER A 124 11.47 2.69 -10.63
CA SER A 124 10.79 3.52 -11.63
C SER A 124 11.49 4.84 -11.94
N MET A 125 12.54 5.20 -11.19
CA MET A 125 13.19 6.50 -11.29
C MET A 125 13.95 6.64 -12.63
N PRO A 126 13.54 7.58 -13.50
CA PRO A 126 14.24 7.81 -14.76
C PRO A 126 15.64 8.40 -14.50
N PRO A 127 16.58 8.25 -15.46
CA PRO A 127 17.92 8.83 -15.34
C PRO A 127 17.91 10.35 -15.14
N GLU A 128 16.95 11.02 -15.79
CA GLU A 128 16.76 12.48 -15.76
C GLU A 128 15.28 12.80 -15.57
N PHE A 129 14.97 13.81 -14.75
CA PHE A 129 13.61 14.28 -14.50
C PHE A 129 13.58 15.80 -14.27
N GLY A 130 12.57 16.48 -14.83
CA GLY A 130 12.43 17.93 -14.73
C GLY A 130 11.64 18.53 -15.90
N SER A 131 11.33 19.82 -15.81
CA SER A 131 10.74 20.62 -16.90
C SER A 131 11.82 21.43 -17.62
N GLU A 132 11.57 21.79 -18.88
CA GLU A 132 12.51 22.52 -19.75
C GLU A 132 13.18 23.69 -19.01
N GLY A 133 14.47 23.53 -18.67
CA GLY A 133 15.28 24.51 -17.94
C GLY A 133 15.78 24.08 -16.55
N ASN A 134 15.23 23.03 -15.93
CA ASN A 134 15.70 22.51 -14.63
C ASN A 134 15.67 20.98 -14.59
N VAL A 135 16.58 20.37 -15.35
CA VAL A 135 16.75 18.91 -15.42
C VAL A 135 17.59 18.45 -14.24
N VAL A 136 17.02 17.56 -13.43
CA VAL A 136 17.70 16.93 -12.30
C VAL A 136 18.06 15.49 -12.69
N THR A 137 19.32 15.13 -12.52
CA THR A 137 19.80 13.76 -12.73
C THR A 137 19.53 12.92 -11.48
N ARG A 138 19.18 11.64 -11.67
CA ARG A 138 19.05 10.73 -10.52
C ARG A 138 20.39 10.61 -9.78
N PRO A 139 20.38 10.43 -8.45
CA PRO A 139 21.59 10.22 -7.68
C PRO A 139 22.36 8.97 -8.13
N GLU A 140 23.69 9.04 -8.14
CA GLU A 140 24.51 7.84 -8.36
C GLU A 140 24.39 6.87 -7.17
N PRO A 141 24.32 5.54 -7.42
CA PRO A 141 24.32 4.55 -6.36
C PRO A 141 25.56 4.70 -5.47
N SER A 142 25.36 4.83 -4.16
CA SER A 142 26.45 5.06 -3.21
C SER A 142 26.20 4.38 -1.86
N GLY A 143 27.28 4.18 -1.09
CA GLY A 143 27.24 3.49 0.20
C GLY A 143 27.07 1.97 0.08
N ILE A 144 26.75 1.34 1.22
CA ILE A 144 26.68 -0.14 1.32
C ILE A 144 25.54 -0.76 0.48
N PHE A 145 24.51 0.03 0.17
CA PHE A 145 23.38 -0.41 -0.66
C PHE A 145 23.55 -0.09 -2.15
N ALA A 146 24.69 0.48 -2.58
CA ALA A 146 24.95 0.81 -3.98
C ALA A 146 24.66 -0.34 -4.95
N PRO A 147 25.08 -1.60 -4.69
CA PRO A 147 24.79 -2.71 -5.62
C PRO A 147 23.30 -3.00 -5.77
N VAL A 148 22.53 -2.84 -4.70
CA VAL A 148 21.08 -3.06 -4.73
C VAL A 148 20.40 -1.95 -5.53
N VAL A 149 20.80 -0.69 -5.31
CA VAL A 149 20.25 0.46 -6.03
C VAL A 149 20.59 0.38 -7.52
N GLU A 150 21.82 -0.01 -7.86
CA GLU A 150 22.24 -0.23 -9.25
C GLU A 150 21.38 -1.30 -9.94
N LEU A 151 21.14 -2.42 -9.25
CA LEU A 151 20.27 -3.49 -9.76
C LEU A 151 18.83 -3.00 -9.96
N LEU A 152 18.29 -2.19 -9.04
CA LEU A 152 16.96 -1.60 -9.18
C LEU A 152 16.90 -0.61 -10.34
N TYR A 153 17.94 0.20 -10.54
CA TYR A 153 18.05 1.15 -11.65
C TYR A 153 18.23 0.49 -13.02
N ALA A 154 18.66 -0.77 -13.07
CA ALA A 154 18.70 -1.57 -14.28
C ALA A 154 17.34 -2.18 -14.66
N VAL A 155 16.35 -2.16 -13.75
CA VAL A 155 15.00 -2.66 -14.03
C VAL A 155 14.31 -1.74 -15.04
N PRO A 156 13.71 -2.27 -16.12
CA PRO A 156 12.87 -1.47 -17.00
C PRO A 156 11.74 -0.81 -16.23
N SER A 157 11.55 0.51 -16.38
CA SER A 157 10.55 1.27 -15.62
C SER A 157 9.13 0.71 -15.74
N VAL A 158 8.79 0.13 -16.88
CA VAL A 158 7.49 -0.55 -17.15
C VAL A 158 7.27 -1.77 -16.25
N ALA A 159 8.34 -2.40 -15.75
CA ALA A 159 8.27 -3.54 -14.86
C ALA A 159 8.17 -3.15 -13.37
N ALA A 160 8.45 -1.90 -13.01
CA ALA A 160 8.40 -1.44 -11.61
C ALA A 160 7.05 -1.70 -10.89
N PRO A 161 5.87 -1.58 -11.54
CA PRO A 161 4.59 -1.92 -10.90
C PRO A 161 4.47 -3.39 -10.45
N LEU A 162 5.28 -4.30 -11.00
CA LEU A 162 5.27 -5.70 -10.61
C LEU A 162 5.73 -5.91 -9.16
N PHE A 163 6.60 -5.05 -8.64
CA PHE A 163 7.00 -5.11 -7.23
C PHE A 163 5.82 -4.83 -6.30
N VAL A 164 5.01 -3.81 -6.61
CA VAL A 164 3.80 -3.48 -5.85
C VAL A 164 2.78 -4.61 -5.92
N LEU A 165 2.58 -5.17 -7.13
CA LEU A 165 1.69 -6.32 -7.32
C LEU A 165 2.16 -7.53 -6.50
N ALA A 166 3.46 -7.84 -6.52
CA ALA A 166 4.03 -8.94 -5.75
C ALA A 166 3.81 -8.73 -4.24
N GLY A 167 4.03 -7.53 -3.73
CA GLY A 167 3.74 -7.19 -2.33
C GLY A 167 2.26 -7.40 -1.97
N ALA A 168 1.34 -6.96 -2.85
CA ALA A 168 -0.10 -7.13 -2.63
C ALA A 168 -0.50 -8.61 -2.60
N LEU A 169 0.09 -9.42 -3.49
CA LEU A 169 -0.11 -10.87 -3.51
C LEU A 169 0.45 -11.55 -2.27
N VAL A 170 1.56 -11.06 -1.69
CA VAL A 170 2.08 -11.55 -0.41
C VAL A 170 1.08 -11.31 0.71
N VAL A 171 0.51 -10.10 0.82
CA VAL A 171 -0.54 -9.80 1.82
C VAL A 171 -1.73 -10.75 1.67
N TYR A 172 -2.23 -10.91 0.44
CA TYR A 172 -3.35 -11.82 0.16
C TYR A 172 -3.01 -13.28 0.48
N GLY A 173 -1.82 -13.74 0.08
CA GLY A 173 -1.35 -15.11 0.31
C GLY A 173 -1.19 -15.42 1.80
N VAL A 174 -0.63 -14.49 2.58
CA VAL A 174 -0.51 -14.64 4.05
C VAL A 174 -1.88 -14.71 4.70
N HIS A 175 -2.79 -13.81 4.33
CA HIS A 175 -4.16 -13.85 4.82
C HIS A 175 -4.81 -15.21 4.56
N ARG A 176 -4.78 -15.69 3.30
CA ARG A 176 -5.37 -16.97 2.91
C ARG A 176 -4.75 -18.14 3.66
N ARG A 177 -3.42 -18.21 3.74
CA ARG A 177 -2.69 -19.31 4.39
C ARG A 177 -3.03 -19.44 5.87
N TYR A 178 -3.04 -18.34 6.62
CA TYR A 178 -3.30 -18.38 8.06
C TYR A 178 -4.79 -18.44 8.41
N ALA A 179 -5.67 -17.95 7.53
CA ALA A 179 -7.12 -18.11 7.68
C ALA A 179 -7.58 -19.56 7.45
N SER A 180 -6.93 -20.31 6.55
CA SER A 180 -7.31 -21.70 6.27
C SER A 180 -6.84 -22.73 7.30
N LYS A 181 -5.81 -22.42 8.11
CA LYS A 181 -5.15 -23.41 8.98
C LYS A 181 -5.96 -23.94 10.17
N HIS A 182 -7.05 -23.29 10.58
CA HIS A 182 -7.96 -23.82 11.63
C HIS A 182 -9.39 -24.09 11.15
N GLY A 183 -9.69 -23.86 9.87
CA GLY A 183 -10.99 -24.21 9.29
C GLY A 183 -11.22 -25.72 9.16
N ASN A 184 -10.20 -26.56 9.38
CA ASN A 184 -10.22 -28.01 9.14
C ASN A 184 -10.13 -28.88 10.42
N GLY A 185 -10.29 -28.31 11.62
CA GLY A 185 -10.56 -29.11 12.82
C GLY A 185 -9.50 -30.15 13.22
N GLU A 186 -8.22 -29.95 12.90
CA GLU A 186 -7.17 -30.84 13.39
C GLU A 186 -6.78 -30.45 14.84
N PRO A 187 -6.82 -31.39 15.81
CA PRO A 187 -6.41 -31.15 17.18
C PRO A 187 -4.88 -31.06 17.31
N ALA A 188 -4.45 -30.28 18.29
CA ALA A 188 -3.06 -30.11 18.73
C ALA A 188 -2.45 -31.40 19.29
#